data_AF-X1LII2-F1
#
_entry.id   AF-X1LII2-F1
#
_cell.length_a   1.000
_cell.length_b   1.000
_cell.length_c   1.000
_cell.angle_alpha   90.00
_cell.angle_beta   90.00
_cell.angle_gamma   90.00
#
_symmetry.space_group_name_H-M   'P 1'
#
loop_
_entity.id
_entity.type
_entity.pdbx_description
1 polymer ?
#
loop_
_entity_poly.entity_id
_entity_poly.type
_entity_poly.pdbx_seq_one_letter_code
_entity_poly.pdbx_strand_id
1 'polypeptide(L)'
;MFGQLLYSLLHSHLGCLENIYGIDYPGRTPNPCIACNQHIKFGFLLSQALSLGANFLATGHYARIEHSANGYHLLKAADLSKDQSYFLYTLTQEKLKHLLFPLGSYTKTEVKQIAK
;
A
#
# COMPACT_ATOMS: atom_id res chain seq x y z
N MET A 1 4.34 7.14 -29.23
CA MET A 1 3.48 7.01 -28.02
C MET A 1 3.68 5.70 -27.26
N PHE A 2 3.78 4.52 -27.90
CA PHE A 2 3.99 3.24 -27.18
C PHE A 2 5.32 3.14 -26.41
N GLY A 3 6.42 3.70 -26.92
CA GLY A 3 7.73 3.63 -26.26
C GLY A 3 7.84 4.40 -24.93
N GLN A 4 7.08 5.48 -24.77
CA GLN A 4 7.10 6.30 -23.54
C GLN A 4 6.35 5.63 -22.39
N LEU A 5 5.29 4.87 -22.71
CA LEU A 5 4.56 4.05 -21.73
C LEU A 5 5.41 2.90 -21.21
N LEU A 6 6.12 2.19 -22.10
CA LEU A 6 7.00 1.08 -21.72
C LEU A 6 8.21 1.56 -20.91
N TYR A 7 8.78 2.72 -21.25
CA TYR A 7 9.89 3.33 -20.52
C TYR A 7 9.47 3.82 -19.12
N SER A 8 8.29 4.43 -18.99
CA SER A 8 7.71 4.83 -17.69
C SER A 8 7.42 3.63 -16.78
N LEU A 9 6.88 2.54 -17.34
CA LEU A 9 6.67 1.28 -16.63
C LEU A 9 8.01 0.68 -16.15
N LEU A 10 9.03 0.61 -17.00
CA LEU A 10 10.34 0.09 -16.58
C LEU A 10 10.99 0.95 -15.47
N HIS A 11 10.96 2.28 -15.55
CA HIS A 11 11.63 3.15 -14.59
C HIS A 11 10.91 3.21 -13.23
N SER A 12 9.58 3.16 -13.21
CA SER A 12 8.82 3.12 -11.96
C SER A 12 8.99 1.80 -11.20
N HIS A 13 9.20 0.68 -11.91
CA HIS A 13 9.49 -0.62 -11.32
C HIS A 13 10.95 -0.79 -10.90
N LEU A 14 11.90 -0.27 -11.67
CA LEU A 14 13.34 -0.29 -11.35
C LEU A 14 13.67 0.55 -10.10
N GLY A 15 13.09 1.76 -9.97
CA GLY A 15 13.32 2.61 -8.81
C GLY A 15 12.82 2.01 -7.48
N CYS A 16 11.85 1.10 -7.53
CA CYS A 16 11.44 0.32 -6.36
C CYS A 16 12.52 -0.69 -5.97
N LEU A 17 13.12 -1.39 -6.94
CA LEU A 17 14.17 -2.37 -6.70
C LEU A 17 15.46 -1.70 -6.21
N GLU A 18 15.85 -0.56 -6.78
CA GLU A 18 17.03 0.21 -6.34
C GLU A 18 16.92 0.65 -4.87
N ASN A 19 15.74 1.15 -4.45
CA ASN A 19 15.47 1.45 -3.05
C ASN A 19 15.37 0.21 -2.15
N ILE A 20 14.89 -0.92 -2.67
CA ILE A 20 14.82 -2.18 -1.92
C ILE A 20 16.22 -2.74 -1.65
N TYR A 21 17.10 -2.70 -2.64
CA TYR A 21 18.47 -3.22 -2.55
C TYR A 21 19.47 -2.22 -1.96
N GLY A 22 19.08 -0.97 -1.73
CA GLY A 22 19.90 0.05 -1.09
C GLY A 22 21.14 0.45 -1.92
N ILE A 23 21.09 0.22 -3.24
CA ILE A 23 22.24 0.34 -4.14
C ILE A 23 22.77 1.78 -4.17
N ASP A 24 21.91 2.78 -4.01
CA ASP A 24 22.26 4.21 -4.09
C ASP A 24 22.64 4.85 -2.74
N TYR A 25 22.58 4.11 -1.63
CA TYR A 25 22.76 4.69 -0.29
C TYR A 25 23.72 3.86 0.59
N PRO A 26 25.03 3.84 0.28
CA PRO A 26 26.00 3.13 1.11
C PRO A 26 25.96 3.64 2.55
N GLY A 27 25.80 2.72 3.51
CA GLY A 27 25.73 3.03 4.94
C GLY A 27 24.34 3.43 5.46
N ARG A 28 23.28 3.37 4.63
CA ARG A 28 21.89 3.49 5.10
C ARG A 28 21.21 2.11 5.19
N THR A 29 20.21 2.00 6.07
CA THR A 29 19.33 0.84 6.15
C THR A 29 17.97 1.20 5.54
N PRO A 30 17.70 0.84 4.27
CA PRO A 30 16.43 1.16 3.63
C PRO A 30 15.27 0.35 4.23
N ASN A 31 14.05 0.85 4.08
CA ASN A 31 12.83 0.11 4.42
C ASN A 31 12.09 -0.31 3.14
N PRO A 32 12.32 -1.54 2.64
CA PRO A 32 11.78 -2.00 1.37
C PRO A 32 10.25 -2.10 1.37
N CYS A 33 9.62 -2.27 2.54
CA CYS A 33 8.17 -2.37 2.66
C CYS A 33 7.46 -1.07 2.28
N ILE A 34 8.06 0.09 2.63
CA ILE A 34 7.52 1.40 2.26
C ILE A 34 7.56 1.58 0.74
N ALA A 35 8.69 1.28 0.11
CA ALA A 35 8.84 1.36 -1.35
C ALA A 35 7.86 0.42 -2.08
N CYS A 36 7.75 -0.84 -1.62
CA CYS A 36 6.81 -1.81 -2.17
C CYS A 36 5.35 -1.33 -2.06
N ASN A 37 4.94 -0.80 -0.91
CA ASN A 37 3.59 -0.25 -0.74
C ASN A 37 3.36 0.94 -1.69
N GLN A 38 4.32 1.86 -1.79
CA GLN A 38 4.19 3.06 -2.61
C GLN A 38 4.09 2.77 -4.11
N HIS A 39 4.99 1.92 -4.62
CA HIS A 39 5.18 1.73 -6.06
C HIS A 39 4.47 0.48 -6.59
N ILE A 40 4.51 -0.62 -5.86
CA ILE A 40 3.97 -1.90 -6.34
C ILE A 40 2.52 -2.06 -5.93
N LYS A 41 2.20 -2.08 -4.63
CA LYS A 41 0.83 -2.38 -4.16
C LYS A 41 -0.16 -1.26 -4.47
N PHE A 42 0.19 -0.02 -4.13
CA PHE A 42 -0.71 1.13 -4.32
C PHE A 42 -0.29 2.05 -5.47
N GLY A 43 0.70 1.63 -6.26
CA GLY A 43 1.00 2.18 -7.58
C GLY A 43 0.45 1.24 -8.64
N PHE A 44 1.30 0.32 -9.09
CA PHE A 44 0.99 -0.60 -10.19
C PHE A 44 -0.27 -1.44 -9.96
N LEU A 45 -0.36 -2.18 -8.85
CA LEU A 45 -1.47 -3.10 -8.60
C LEU A 45 -2.82 -2.36 -8.48
N LEU A 46 -2.84 -1.21 -7.79
CA LEU A 46 -4.04 -0.37 -7.72
C LEU A 46 -4.45 0.14 -9.12
N SER A 47 -3.49 0.64 -9.91
CA SER A 47 -3.76 1.11 -11.26
C SER A 47 -4.33 0.00 -12.16
N GLN A 48 -3.77 -1.22 -12.04
CA GLN A 48 -4.24 -2.38 -12.79
C GLN A 48 -5.64 -2.83 -12.36
N ALA A 49 -5.94 -2.79 -11.05
CA ALA A 49 -7.28 -3.12 -10.56
C ALA A 49 -8.33 -2.14 -11.10
N LEU A 50 -8.03 -0.84 -11.05
CA LEU A 50 -8.93 0.19 -11.57
C LEU A 50 -9.14 0.09 -13.09
N SER A 51 -8.09 -0.25 -13.86
CA SER A 51 -8.21 -0.42 -15.31
C SER A 51 -9.04 -1.66 -15.70
N LEU A 52 -9.14 -2.65 -14.82
CA LEU A 52 -10.03 -3.81 -14.97
C LEU A 52 -11.48 -3.51 -14.52
N GLY A 53 -11.79 -2.27 -14.13
CA GLY A 53 -13.13 -1.86 -13.72
C GLY A 53 -13.44 -2.09 -12.23
N ALA A 54 -12.46 -2.46 -11.41
CA ALA A 54 -12.68 -2.54 -9.97
C ALA A 54 -12.86 -1.14 -9.37
N ASN A 55 -13.74 -1.01 -8.36
CA ASN A 55 -13.90 0.25 -7.64
C ASN A 55 -12.88 0.41 -6.49
N PHE A 56 -12.45 -0.72 -5.92
CA PHE A 56 -11.59 -0.78 -4.75
C PHE A 56 -10.55 -1.90 -4.86
N LEU A 57 -9.40 -1.70 -4.21
CA LEU A 57 -8.39 -2.72 -3.93
C LEU A 57 -8.38 -3.02 -2.43
N ALA A 58 -8.74 -4.25 -2.07
CA ALA A 58 -8.63 -4.74 -0.70
C ALA A 58 -7.25 -5.38 -0.45
N THR A 59 -6.67 -5.13 0.71
CA THR A 59 -5.42 -5.80 1.14
C THR A 59 -5.51 -6.23 2.60
N GLY A 60 -4.73 -7.24 2.99
CA GLY A 60 -4.68 -7.75 4.36
C GLY A 60 -3.90 -6.86 5.34
N HIS A 61 -3.78 -5.55 5.09
CA HIS A 61 -3.10 -4.68 6.03
C HIS A 61 -3.94 -4.46 7.29
N TYR A 62 -3.27 -4.50 8.44
CA TYR A 62 -3.84 -4.09 9.72
C TYR A 62 -3.66 -2.57 9.82
N ALA A 63 -4.63 -1.85 9.25
CA ALA A 63 -4.81 -0.41 9.37
C ALA A 63 -6.29 -0.13 9.08
N ARG A 64 -6.78 1.06 9.43
CA ARG A 64 -8.17 1.44 9.13
C ARG A 64 -8.20 2.68 8.24
N ILE A 65 -9.23 2.77 7.41
CA ILE A 65 -9.52 3.96 6.62
C ILE A 65 -10.88 4.47 7.09
N GLU A 66 -10.93 5.74 7.46
CA GLU A 66 -12.17 6.42 7.82
C GLU A 66 -12.40 7.58 6.86
N HIS A 67 -13.64 7.78 6.40
CA HIS A 67 -14.01 8.92 5.57
C HIS A 67 -14.85 9.89 6.40
N SER A 68 -14.48 11.18 6.35
CA SER A 68 -15.13 12.28 7.06
C SER A 68 -15.35 13.47 6.13
N ALA A 69 -15.94 14.55 6.64
CA ALA A 69 -16.04 15.82 5.90
C ALA A 69 -14.67 16.39 5.46
N ASN A 70 -13.58 16.03 6.16
CA ASN A 70 -12.23 16.50 5.86
C ASN A 70 -11.45 15.53 4.93
N GLY A 71 -12.12 14.53 4.35
CA GLY A 71 -11.51 13.51 3.50
C GLY A 71 -11.24 12.19 4.21
N TYR A 72 -10.35 11.40 3.62
CA TYR A 72 -9.96 10.07 4.08
C TYR A 72 -8.80 10.13 5.09
N HIS A 73 -8.94 9.39 6.18
CA HIS A 73 -7.96 9.30 7.25
C HIS A 73 -7.41 7.88 7.33
N LEU A 74 -6.08 7.76 7.33
CA LEU A 74 -5.40 6.52 7.66
C LEU A 74 -5.25 6.43 9.18
N LEU A 75 -5.88 5.43 9.78
CA LEU A 75 -5.90 5.21 11.22
C LEU A 75 -5.15 3.93 11.57
N LYS A 76 -4.68 3.86 12.82
CA LYS A 76 -4.13 2.62 13.38
C LYS A 76 -5.17 1.51 13.42
N ALA A 77 -4.70 0.27 13.28
CA ALA A 77 -5.51 -0.93 13.50
C ALA A 77 -6.06 -0.99 14.94
N ALA A 78 -7.14 -1.76 15.12
CA ALA A 78 -7.65 -2.11 16.44
C ALA A 78 -6.61 -2.91 17.25
N ASP A 79 -5.88 -3.82 16.60
CA ASP A 79 -4.76 -4.56 17.20
C ASP A 79 -3.45 -3.81 17.00
N LEU A 80 -3.07 -3.03 18.01
CA LEU A 80 -1.86 -2.22 18.00
C LEU A 80 -0.57 -3.06 17.87
N SER A 81 -0.58 -4.34 18.27
CA SER A 81 0.57 -5.24 18.12
C SER A 81 0.81 -5.67 16.68
N LYS A 82 -0.20 -5.49 15.81
CA LYS A 82 -0.16 -5.80 14.38
C LYS A 82 -0.33 -4.56 13.52
N ASP A 83 -0.44 -3.37 14.09
CA ASP A 83 -0.63 -2.15 13.33
C ASP A 83 0.46 -1.97 12.25
N GLN A 84 0.00 -1.73 11.03
CA GLN A 84 0.84 -1.55 9.85
C GLN A 84 0.72 -0.14 9.27
N SER A 85 0.02 0.78 9.94
CA SER A 85 -0.17 2.17 9.48
C SER A 85 1.14 2.88 9.16
N TYR A 86 2.21 2.58 9.91
CA TYR A 86 3.55 3.10 9.65
C TYR A 86 4.04 2.83 8.22
N PHE A 87 3.82 1.64 7.67
CA PHE A 87 4.28 1.29 6.33
C PHE A 87 3.44 1.90 5.20
N LEU A 88 2.38 2.63 5.56
CA LEU A 88 1.35 3.15 4.64
C LEU A 88 1.35 4.69 4.60
N TYR A 89 2.32 5.36 5.22
CA TYR A 89 2.34 6.83 5.32
C TYR A 89 2.39 7.56 3.97
N THR A 90 2.80 6.88 2.90
CA THR A 90 2.90 7.44 1.54
C THR A 90 1.56 7.47 0.79
N LEU A 91 0.48 6.96 1.40
CA LEU A 91 -0.85 6.96 0.80
C LEU A 91 -1.44 8.37 0.72
N THR A 92 -1.95 8.72 -0.46
CA THR A 92 -2.62 9.99 -0.74
C THR A 92 -4.13 9.82 -0.70
N GLN A 93 -4.89 10.93 -0.64
CA GLN A 93 -6.36 10.94 -0.70
C GLN A 93 -6.89 10.21 -1.94
N GLU A 94 -6.23 10.42 -3.09
CA GLU A 94 -6.57 9.77 -4.35
C GLU A 94 -6.45 8.25 -4.30
N LYS A 95 -5.47 7.73 -3.54
CA LYS A 95 -5.32 6.30 -3.32
C LYS A 95 -6.31 5.82 -2.28
N LEU A 96 -6.38 6.46 -1.12
CA LEU A 96 -7.21 6.06 0.03
C LEU A 96 -8.68 5.85 -0.35
N LYS A 97 -9.24 6.67 -1.24
CA LYS A 97 -10.63 6.53 -1.71
C LYS A 97 -10.93 5.21 -2.42
N HIS A 98 -9.90 4.50 -2.90
CA HIS A 98 -10.00 3.23 -3.61
C HIS A 98 -9.45 2.05 -2.80
N LEU A 99 -9.17 2.20 -1.50
CA LEU A 99 -8.58 1.13 -0.70
C LEU A 99 -9.53 0.61 0.36
N LEU A 100 -9.43 -0.69 0.62
CA LEU A 100 -10.09 -1.37 1.74
C LEU A 100 -9.05 -2.13 2.57
N PHE A 101 -9.15 -2.02 3.89
CA PHE A 101 -8.32 -2.77 4.85
C PHE A 101 -9.21 -3.61 5.78
N PRO A 102 -9.73 -4.76 5.30
CA PRO A 102 -10.76 -5.53 6.03
C PRO A 102 -10.29 -6.05 7.39
N LEU A 103 -8.97 -6.22 7.58
CA LEU A 103 -8.41 -6.73 8.83
C LEU A 103 -8.22 -5.63 9.89
N GLY A 104 -8.41 -4.36 9.54
CA GLY A 104 -8.12 -3.22 10.42
C GLY A 104 -8.91 -3.19 11.72
N SER A 105 -10.09 -3.81 11.77
CA SER A 105 -10.97 -3.86 12.94
C SER A 105 -10.86 -5.14 13.75
N TYR A 106 -9.99 -6.08 13.34
CA TYR A 106 -9.82 -7.37 14.00
C TYR A 106 -8.45 -7.50 14.64
N THR A 107 -8.41 -8.25 15.74
CA THR A 107 -7.18 -8.80 16.28
C THR A 107 -6.67 -9.96 15.45
N LYS A 108 -5.37 -10.23 15.53
CA LYS A 108 -4.79 -11.40 14.83
C LYS A 108 -5.46 -12.71 15.25
N THR A 109 -5.87 -12.80 16.52
CA THR A 109 -6.55 -13.98 17.07
C THR A 109 -7.92 -14.17 16.42
N GLU A 110 -8.73 -13.11 16.33
CA GLU A 110 -10.04 -13.16 15.67
C GLU A 110 -9.91 -13.54 14.20
N VAL A 111 -8.95 -12.95 13.46
CA VAL A 111 -8.70 -13.32 12.06
C VAL A 111 -8.33 -14.80 11.93
N LYS A 112 -7.52 -15.34 12.85
CA LYS A 112 -7.19 -16.77 12.87
C LYS A 112 -8.39 -17.65 13.22
N GLN A 113 -9.35 -17.17 13.99
CA GLN A 113 -10.57 -17.92 14.31
C GLN A 113 -11.53 -17.95 13.12
N ILE A 114 -11.68 -16.82 12.42
CA ILE A 114 -12.52 -16.71 11.21
C ILE A 114 -12.01 -17.61 10.08
N ALA A 115 -10.69 -17.79 9.98
CA ALA A 115 -10.06 -18.57 8.91
C ALA A 115 -10.02 -20.09 9.16
N LYS A 116 -10.56 -20.58 10.28
CA LYS A 116 -10.65 -22.01 10.62
C LYS A 116 -11.99 -22.58 10.19
#